data_AF-A0AAV3US24-F1
#
_entry.id   AF-A0AAV3US24-F1
#
_cell.length_a   1.000
_cell.length_b   1.000
_cell.length_c   1.000
_cell.angle_alpha   90.00
_cell.angle_beta   90.00
_cell.angle_gamma   90.00
#
_symmetry.space_group_name_H-M   'P 1'
#
loop_
_entity.id
_entity.type
_entity.pdbx_description
1 polymer ?
#
loop_
_entity_poly.entity_id
_entity_poly.type
_entity_poly.pdbx_seq_one_letter_code
_entity_poly.pdbx_strand_id
1 'polypeptide(L)'
;MYLRVTRLDYDDLGRDTLLATFEHCESWGRPPEYDDKPYFPIYRSVNGGQTWSMFSELRDTQSEWGLRYQPDLFQLPPDIGPRDAGTVLAGVNSIPNDLSETSLEFYASEDHGKKREYASTIVTGGFPTLTADTVGVNGEIVLPDILRK
;
A
#
# COMPACT_ATOMS: atom_id res chain seq x y z
N MET A 1 9.42 3.93 10.98
CA MET A 1 8.18 3.18 11.28
C MET A 1 7.03 4.15 11.31
N TYR A 2 6.33 4.28 10.20
CA TYR A 2 5.12 5.09 10.07
C TYR A 2 3.90 4.17 10.20
N LEU A 3 3.13 4.33 11.27
CA LEU A 3 1.87 3.60 11.51
C LEU A 3 0.73 4.32 10.79
N ARG A 4 -0.17 3.54 10.19
CA ARG A 4 -1.48 3.99 9.70
C ARG A 4 -2.60 3.16 10.29
N VAL A 5 -3.70 3.81 10.61
CA VAL A 5 -4.95 3.18 11.06
C VAL A 5 -6.11 3.84 10.31
N THR A 6 -6.96 3.02 9.70
CA THR A 6 -8.12 3.47 8.92
C THR A 6 -9.35 2.72 9.39
N ARG A 7 -10.42 3.46 9.69
CA ARG A 7 -11.73 2.88 9.97
C ARG A 7 -12.42 2.49 8.66
N LEU A 8 -13.10 1.35 8.67
CA LEU A 8 -13.99 0.97 7.58
C LEU A 8 -15.43 1.34 7.95
N ASP A 9 -16.05 2.19 7.15
CA ASP A 9 -17.47 2.52 7.24
C ASP A 9 -18.34 1.46 6.53
N TYR A 10 -17.75 0.75 5.57
CA TYR A 10 -18.34 -0.41 4.89
C TYR A 10 -17.55 -1.65 5.30
N ASP A 11 -18.12 -2.55 6.11
CA ASP A 11 -17.42 -3.75 6.57
C ASP A 11 -18.22 -5.05 6.47
N ASP A 12 -19.36 -5.01 5.76
CA ASP A 12 -20.39 -6.05 5.58
C ASP A 12 -20.93 -6.71 6.87
N LEU A 13 -20.40 -6.32 8.02
CA LEU A 13 -20.59 -6.99 9.31
C LEU A 13 -21.25 -6.06 10.34
N GLY A 14 -21.37 -4.76 10.02
CA GLY A 14 -21.94 -3.74 10.89
C GLY A 14 -21.10 -3.51 12.15
N ARG A 15 -19.78 -3.77 12.08
CA ARG A 15 -18.88 -3.68 13.24
C ARG A 15 -18.11 -2.39 13.23
N ASP A 16 -17.49 -2.09 14.36
CA ASP A 16 -16.50 -1.02 14.45
C ASP A 16 -15.14 -1.55 13.98
N THR A 17 -15.01 -1.70 12.66
CA THR A 17 -13.86 -2.32 12.01
C THR A 17 -12.77 -1.30 11.73
N LEU A 18 -11.55 -1.61 12.17
CA LEU A 18 -10.34 -0.83 11.90
C LEU A 18 -9.29 -1.71 11.21
N LEU A 19 -8.60 -1.16 10.22
CA LEU A 19 -7.40 -1.73 9.63
C LEU A 19 -6.18 -0.93 10.08
N ALA A 20 -5.07 -1.61 10.37
CA ALA A 20 -3.81 -0.99 10.72
C ALA A 20 -2.66 -1.59 9.90
N THR A 21 -1.70 -0.76 9.53
CA THR A 21 -0.48 -1.17 8.83
C THR A 21 0.69 -0.27 9.19
N PHE A 22 1.91 -0.72 8.90
CA PHE A 22 3.13 0.01 9.17
C PHE A 22 4.26 -0.50 8.28
N GLU A 23 5.30 0.31 8.13
CA GLU A 23 6.53 -0.11 7.45
C GLU A 23 7.17 -1.31 8.16
N HIS A 24 7.14 -2.45 7.49
CA HIS A 24 7.66 -3.70 8.00
C HIS A 24 8.96 -4.04 7.30
N CYS A 25 10.04 -3.85 8.03
CA CYS A 25 11.40 -3.96 7.55
C CYS A 25 12.02 -5.30 7.99
N GLU A 26 11.48 -6.44 7.55
CA GLU A 26 12.00 -7.77 7.95
C GLU A 26 13.37 -8.12 7.36
N SER A 27 13.77 -7.43 6.29
CA SER A 27 14.99 -7.73 5.52
C SER A 27 16.23 -6.93 5.93
N TRP A 28 16.13 -5.95 6.84
CA TRP A 28 17.30 -5.19 7.26
C TRP A 28 18.23 -6.06 8.13
N GLY A 29 19.35 -6.50 7.54
CA GLY A 29 20.37 -7.30 8.22
C GLY A 29 20.16 -8.81 8.15
N ARG A 30 19.19 -9.30 7.34
CA ARG A 30 19.07 -10.74 7.06
C ARG A 30 20.02 -11.18 5.93
N PRO A 31 20.51 -12.42 5.97
CA PRO A 31 21.31 -12.99 4.88
C PRO A 31 20.58 -12.95 3.54
N PRO A 32 21.29 -12.80 2.40
CA PRO A 32 20.71 -12.68 1.06
C PRO A 32 19.97 -13.94 0.59
N GLU A 33 20.12 -15.08 1.27
CA GLU A 33 19.31 -16.28 1.01
C GLU A 33 17.82 -16.14 1.41
N TYR A 34 17.46 -15.10 2.16
CA TYR A 34 16.05 -14.77 2.44
C TYR A 34 15.50 -13.84 1.34
N ASP A 35 14.66 -14.39 0.46
CA ASP A 35 13.83 -13.62 -0.49
C ASP A 35 12.65 -12.93 0.24
N ASP A 36 12.94 -12.26 1.36
CA ASP A 36 11.95 -11.52 2.15
C ASP A 36 11.93 -10.07 1.68
N LYS A 37 11.42 -9.88 0.46
CA LYS A 37 11.09 -8.53 -0.03
C LYS A 37 10.16 -7.86 0.98
N PRO A 38 10.40 -6.58 1.33
CA PRO A 38 9.54 -5.89 2.29
C PRO A 38 8.08 -5.90 1.79
N TYR A 39 7.16 -5.99 2.75
CA TYR A 39 5.73 -6.02 2.52
C TYR A 39 5.05 -5.26 3.66
N PHE A 40 3.75 -5.01 3.56
CA PHE A 40 3.00 -4.37 4.63
C PHE A 40 2.02 -5.35 5.29
N PRO A 41 2.21 -5.70 6.57
CA PRO A 41 1.23 -6.47 7.31
C PRO A 41 0.00 -5.61 7.56
N ILE A 42 -1.16 -6.22 7.46
CA ILE A 42 -2.45 -5.61 7.78
C ILE A 42 -2.99 -6.31 9.02
N TYR A 43 -3.19 -5.54 10.07
CA TYR A 43 -3.89 -5.97 11.28
C TYR A 43 -5.32 -5.47 11.23
N ARG A 44 -6.24 -6.24 11.80
CA ARG A 44 -7.66 -5.87 11.88
C ARG A 44 -8.16 -5.91 13.31
N SER A 45 -8.92 -4.90 13.68
CA SER A 45 -9.80 -4.91 14.82
C SER A 45 -11.25 -4.89 14.35
N VAL A 46 -12.13 -5.58 15.07
CA VAL A 46 -13.59 -5.59 14.82
C VAL A 46 -14.39 -5.12 16.04
N ASN A 47 -13.70 -4.53 17.02
CA ASN A 47 -14.26 -4.09 18.30
C ASN A 47 -13.72 -2.70 18.68
N GLY A 48 -13.53 -1.82 17.69
CA GLY A 48 -13.10 -0.44 17.93
C GLY A 48 -11.66 -0.31 18.43
N GLY A 49 -10.79 -1.26 18.10
CA GLY A 49 -9.37 -1.22 18.44
C GLY A 49 -9.00 -1.86 19.78
N GLN A 50 -9.93 -2.51 20.47
CA GLN A 50 -9.64 -3.18 21.75
C GLN A 50 -8.73 -4.39 21.58
N THR A 51 -8.96 -5.18 20.53
CA THR A 51 -8.08 -6.29 20.16
C THR A 51 -7.77 -6.26 18.67
N TRP A 52 -6.57 -6.73 18.34
CA TRP A 52 -6.04 -6.77 16.97
C TRP A 52 -5.52 -8.16 16.67
N SER A 53 -5.77 -8.63 15.46
CA SER A 53 -5.13 -9.83 14.92
C SER A 53 -4.52 -9.52 13.57
N MET A 54 -3.45 -10.24 13.22
CA MET A 54 -2.98 -10.28 11.83
C MET A 54 -4.17 -10.69 10.95
N PHE A 55 -4.37 -9.98 9.85
CA PHE A 55 -5.48 -10.17 8.93
C PHE A 55 -5.06 -10.55 7.52
N SER A 56 -4.13 -9.81 6.93
CA SER A 56 -3.63 -10.06 5.57
C SER A 56 -2.25 -9.43 5.38
N GLU A 57 -1.62 -9.71 4.24
CA GLU A 57 -0.36 -9.08 3.83
C GLU A 57 -0.59 -8.36 2.50
N LEU A 58 0.03 -7.19 2.35
CA LEU A 58 0.14 -6.48 1.09
C LEU A 58 1.57 -6.66 0.59
N ARG A 59 1.75 -7.50 -0.44
CA ARG A 59 3.03 -7.83 -1.05
C ARG A 59 3.13 -7.19 -2.44
N ASP A 60 4.36 -6.92 -2.86
CA ASP A 60 4.64 -6.44 -4.21
C ASP A 60 4.39 -7.55 -5.23
N THR A 61 3.49 -7.30 -6.17
CA THR A 61 3.18 -8.21 -7.28
C THR A 61 3.56 -7.63 -8.65
N GLN A 62 4.08 -6.40 -8.70
CA GLN A 62 4.26 -5.66 -9.94
C GLN A 62 5.73 -5.41 -10.26
N SER A 63 6.48 -4.81 -9.34
CA SER A 63 7.87 -4.40 -9.57
C SER A 63 8.87 -5.44 -9.05
N GLU A 64 8.40 -6.38 -8.22
CA GLU A 64 9.22 -7.42 -7.59
C GLU A 64 10.38 -6.87 -6.74
N TRP A 65 10.30 -5.61 -6.31
CA TRP A 65 11.28 -4.91 -5.47
C TRP A 65 10.95 -5.02 -3.97
N GLY A 66 9.67 -5.13 -3.66
CA GLY A 66 9.11 -5.08 -2.32
C GLY A 66 8.53 -3.71 -1.96
N LEU A 67 7.43 -3.74 -1.22
CA LEU A 67 6.71 -2.55 -0.76
C LEU A 67 7.36 -2.07 0.54
N ARG A 68 8.09 -0.96 0.46
CA ARG A 68 9.06 -0.57 1.48
C ARG A 68 8.58 0.56 2.37
N TYR A 69 8.09 1.66 1.77
CA TYR A 69 7.84 2.89 2.51
C TYR A 69 6.44 3.47 2.34
N GLN A 70 6.02 4.16 3.40
CA GLN A 70 4.86 5.06 3.44
C GLN A 70 3.54 4.41 2.97
N PRO A 71 3.12 3.28 3.57
CA PRO A 71 1.79 2.76 3.28
C PRO A 71 0.73 3.76 3.72
N ASP A 72 -0.38 3.81 2.98
CA ASP A 72 -1.61 4.50 3.37
C ASP A 72 -2.82 3.68 2.94
N LEU A 73 -3.86 3.62 3.78
CA LEU A 73 -5.07 2.86 3.53
C LEU A 73 -6.26 3.81 3.46
N PHE A 74 -7.08 3.69 2.42
CA PHE A 74 -8.24 4.53 2.22
C PHE A 74 -9.43 3.70 1.72
N GLN A 75 -10.60 3.85 2.34
CA GLN A 75 -11.83 3.24 1.85
C GLN A 75 -12.61 4.23 1.00
N LEU A 76 -13.06 3.81 -0.18
CA LEU A 76 -13.86 4.64 -1.08
C LEU A 76 -15.23 4.98 -0.46
N PRO A 77 -15.57 6.28 -0.27
CA PRO A 77 -16.88 6.66 0.25
C PRO A 77 -18.01 6.61 -0.80
N PRO A 78 -17.83 7.10 -2.04
CA PRO A 78 -18.69 6.76 -3.16
C PRO A 78 -18.02 5.77 -4.11
N ASP A 79 -18.80 5.24 -5.05
CA ASP A 79 -18.26 4.54 -6.21
C ASP A 79 -17.33 5.48 -7.00
N ILE A 80 -16.20 4.96 -7.46
CA ILE A 80 -15.26 5.69 -8.30
C ILE A 80 -14.88 4.81 -9.50
N GLY A 81 -15.27 5.26 -10.70
CA GLY A 81 -15.01 4.50 -11.93
C GLY A 81 -15.68 3.12 -11.85
N PRO A 82 -14.93 2.02 -12.07
CA PRO A 82 -15.44 0.65 -11.92
C PRO A 82 -15.39 0.12 -10.49
N ARG A 83 -14.90 0.89 -9.50
CA ARG A 83 -14.78 0.45 -8.11
C ARG A 83 -15.97 0.91 -7.29
N ASP A 84 -16.60 -0.01 -6.58
CA ASP A 84 -17.74 0.28 -5.71
C ASP A 84 -17.29 0.98 -4.41
N ALA A 85 -18.21 1.73 -3.79
CA ALA A 85 -18.07 2.21 -2.42
C ALA A 85 -17.73 1.05 -1.47
N GLY A 86 -16.83 1.31 -0.53
CA GLY A 86 -16.31 0.28 0.37
C GLY A 86 -15.03 -0.41 -0.13
N THR A 87 -14.65 -0.26 -1.40
CA THR A 87 -13.33 -0.70 -1.89
C THR A 87 -12.22 -0.07 -1.04
N VAL A 88 -11.30 -0.90 -0.56
CA VAL A 88 -10.12 -0.44 0.20
C VAL A 88 -8.94 -0.29 -0.75
N LEU A 89 -8.45 0.93 -0.88
CA LEU A 89 -7.22 1.27 -1.59
C LEU A 89 -6.03 1.26 -0.64
N ALA A 90 -4.87 0.89 -1.18
CA ALA A 90 -3.59 1.00 -0.52
C ALA A 90 -2.60 1.75 -1.43
N GLY A 91 -2.17 2.94 -0.99
CA GLY A 91 -1.09 3.69 -1.64
C GLY A 91 0.24 3.33 -0.98
N VAL A 92 1.25 3.01 -1.79
CA VAL A 92 2.52 2.44 -1.30
C VAL A 92 3.70 2.87 -2.16
N ASN A 93 4.91 2.92 -1.57
CA ASN A 93 6.13 2.99 -2.37
C ASN A 93 6.78 1.61 -2.48
N SER A 94 6.87 1.11 -3.72
CA SER A 94 7.78 0.01 -4.07
C SER A 94 9.18 0.57 -4.32
N ILE A 95 10.19 0.02 -3.64
CA ILE A 95 11.56 0.55 -3.64
C ILE A 95 12.55 -0.62 -3.60
N PRO A 96 13.45 -0.74 -4.60
CA PRO A 96 14.45 -1.80 -4.65
C PRO A 96 15.41 -1.72 -3.46
N ASN A 97 16.12 -2.82 -3.19
CA ASN A 97 17.02 -2.92 -2.04
C ASN A 97 18.17 -1.90 -2.07
N ASP A 98 18.60 -1.46 -3.24
CA ASP A 98 19.66 -0.45 -3.42
C ASP A 98 19.15 0.99 -3.35
N LEU A 99 17.84 1.19 -3.16
CA LEU A 99 17.15 2.49 -3.07
C LEU A 99 17.31 3.37 -4.34
N SER A 100 17.67 2.77 -5.47
CA SER A 100 17.95 3.46 -6.74
C SER A 100 16.73 4.16 -7.34
N GLU A 101 15.54 3.63 -7.09
CA GLU A 101 14.28 4.06 -7.69
C GLU A 101 13.15 4.10 -6.66
N THR A 102 12.09 4.82 -7.00
CA THR A 102 10.84 4.88 -6.23
C THR A 102 9.67 4.71 -7.18
N SER A 103 8.72 3.84 -6.82
CA SER A 103 7.48 3.63 -7.57
C SER A 103 6.31 3.82 -6.61
N LEU A 104 5.51 4.87 -6.84
CA LEU A 104 4.27 5.09 -6.10
C LEU A 104 3.16 4.26 -6.75
N GLU A 105 2.75 3.20 -6.08
CA GLU A 105 1.79 2.22 -6.58
C GLU A 105 0.49 2.26 -5.77
N PHE A 106 -0.61 1.92 -6.44
CA PHE A 106 -1.90 1.65 -5.83
C PHE A 106 -2.27 0.19 -5.96
N TYR A 107 -2.80 -0.35 -4.87
CA TYR A 107 -3.46 -1.64 -4.82
C TYR A 107 -4.91 -1.43 -4.38
N ALA A 108 -5.82 -2.26 -4.86
CA ALA A 108 -7.24 -2.20 -4.51
C ALA A 108 -7.73 -3.54 -3.96
N SER A 109 -8.69 -3.48 -3.05
CA SER A 109 -9.34 -4.62 -2.43
C SER A 109 -10.84 -4.40 -2.35
N GLU A 110 -11.59 -5.24 -3.07
CA GLU A 110 -13.05 -5.23 -3.07
C GLU A 110 -13.64 -6.13 -1.98
N ASP A 111 -12.78 -6.83 -1.21
CA ASP A 111 -13.17 -7.75 -0.14
C ASP A 111 -12.77 -7.26 1.26
N HIS A 112 -12.82 -5.93 1.45
CA HIS A 112 -12.54 -5.22 2.71
C HIS A 112 -11.12 -5.42 3.23
N GLY A 113 -10.16 -5.50 2.32
CA GLY A 113 -8.73 -5.59 2.62
C GLY A 113 -8.21 -7.01 2.85
N LYS A 114 -8.92 -8.08 2.46
CA LYS A 114 -8.39 -9.46 2.60
C LYS A 114 -7.42 -9.79 1.48
N LYS A 115 -7.78 -9.47 0.25
CA LYS A 115 -6.97 -9.62 -0.96
C LYS A 115 -6.80 -8.28 -1.61
N ARG A 116 -5.58 -8.01 -2.06
CA ARG A 116 -5.24 -6.78 -2.76
C ARG A 116 -4.64 -7.15 -4.11
N GLU A 117 -5.07 -6.42 -5.12
CA GLU A 117 -4.58 -6.56 -6.49
C GLU A 117 -3.96 -5.24 -6.90
N TYR A 118 -2.85 -5.31 -7.63
CA TYR A 118 -2.22 -4.13 -8.22
C TYR A 118 -3.24 -3.43 -9.12
N ALA A 119 -3.38 -2.11 -8.93
CA ALA A 119 -4.28 -1.29 -9.70
C ALA A 119 -3.52 -0.41 -10.70
N SER A 120 -2.44 0.27 -10.26
CA SER A 120 -1.70 1.21 -11.11
C SER A 120 -0.44 1.75 -10.43
N THR A 121 0.55 2.14 -11.22
CA THR A 121 1.64 3.06 -10.83
C THR A 121 1.22 4.48 -11.13
N ILE A 122 1.33 5.39 -10.16
CA ILE A 122 0.99 6.81 -10.32
C ILE A 122 2.18 7.56 -10.90
N VAL A 123 3.36 7.35 -10.31
CA VAL A 123 4.58 8.06 -10.64
C VAL A 123 5.78 7.21 -10.25
N THR A 124 6.82 7.27 -11.08
CA THR A 124 8.14 6.73 -10.76
C THR A 124 9.14 7.87 -10.60
N GLY A 125 10.14 7.66 -9.74
CA GLY A 125 11.21 8.60 -9.46
C GLY A 125 12.53 7.88 -9.24
N GLY A 126 13.63 8.64 -9.30
CA GLY A 126 14.97 8.12 -9.00
C GLY A 126 15.30 8.15 -7.50
N PHE A 127 16.59 8.00 -7.22
CA PHE A 127 17.15 7.97 -5.86
C PHE A 127 16.70 9.18 -5.03
N PRO A 128 16.26 8.98 -3.76
CA PRO A 128 15.89 10.09 -2.88
C PRO A 128 17.12 10.94 -2.56
N THR A 129 17.23 12.09 -3.22
CA THR A 129 18.36 13.04 -3.07
C THR A 129 17.97 14.19 -2.15
N LEU A 130 18.90 14.62 -1.29
CA LEU A 130 18.68 15.72 -0.33
C LEU A 130 18.92 17.12 -0.94
N THR A 131 19.36 17.19 -2.20
CA THR A 131 19.61 18.43 -2.94
C THR A 131 18.59 18.56 -4.06
N ALA A 132 17.98 19.74 -4.21
CA ALA A 132 17.01 20.05 -5.27
C ALA A 132 17.69 20.23 -6.64
N ASP A 133 18.78 19.52 -6.90
CA ASP A 133 19.52 19.61 -8.14
C ASP A 133 18.97 18.58 -9.13
N THR A 134 17.92 18.99 -9.84
CA THR A 134 17.50 18.53 -11.17
C THR A 134 17.75 17.05 -11.49
N VAL A 135 17.32 16.11 -10.64
CA VAL A 135 17.10 14.73 -11.07
C VAL A 135 15.71 14.71 -11.68
N GLY A 136 15.63 14.55 -13.00
CA GLY A 136 14.36 14.59 -13.73
C GLY A 136 13.35 13.65 -13.10
N VAL A 137 12.23 14.21 -12.64
CA VAL A 137 10.98 13.46 -12.49
C VAL A 137 10.61 13.03 -13.91
N ASN A 138 11.10 11.86 -14.33
CA ASN A 138 10.68 11.18 -15.55
C ASN A 138 9.36 10.43 -15.34
N GLY A 139 8.61 10.76 -14.30
CA GLY A 139 7.29 10.22 -14.05
C GLY A 139 6.25 11.03 -14.82
N GLU A 140 5.75 10.47 -15.91
CA GLU A 140 4.42 10.85 -16.39
C GLU A 140 3.44 10.54 -15.24
N ILE A 141 2.66 11.53 -14.80
CA ILE A 141 1.51 11.24 -13.92
C ILE A 141 0.50 10.51 -14.80
N VAL A 142 0.61 9.19 -14.82
CA VAL A 142 -0.42 8.36 -15.42
C VAL A 142 -1.55 8.37 -14.43
N LEU A 143 -2.62 9.12 -14.75
CA LEU A 143 -3.85 9.07 -13.97
C LEU A 143 -4.24 7.59 -13.86
N PRO A 144 -4.39 7.06 -12.64
CA PRO A 144 -4.59 5.63 -12.45
C PRO A 144 -5.80 5.17 -13.28
N ASP A 145 -5.64 4.05 -14.00
CA ASP A 145 -6.72 3.43 -14.78
C ASP A 145 -7.97 3.13 -13.92
N ILE A 146 -7.83 3.16 -12.59
CA ILE A 146 -8.91 3.13 -11.61
C ILE A 146 -9.99 4.22 -11.83
N LEU A 147 -9.71 5.27 -12.61
CA LEU A 147 -10.66 6.35 -12.95
C LEU A 147 -11.22 6.29 -14.38
N ARG A 148 -10.82 5.34 -15.23
CA ARG A 148 -11.25 5.28 -16.64
C ARG A 148 -12.12 4.04 -16.91
N LYS A 149 -13.16 4.24 -17.71
CA LYS A 149 -14.07 3.20 -18.22
C LYS A 149 -13.40 2.37 -19.30
#